data_AF-A0A3A9C0G9-F1
#
_entry.id   AF-A0A3A9C0G9-F1
#
_cell.length_a   1.000
_cell.length_b   1.000
_cell.length_c   1.000
_cell.angle_alpha   90.00
_cell.angle_beta   90.00
_cell.angle_gamma   90.00
#
_symmetry.space_group_name_H-M   'P 1'
#
loop_
_entity.id
_entity.type
_entity.pdbx_description
1 polymer ?
#
loop_
_entity_poly.entity_id
_entity_poly.type
_entity_poly.pdbx_seq_one_letter_code
_entity_poly.pdbx_strand_id
1 'polypeptide(L)'
;MQTRTVAASVFDTKAEWGIRGNRSQAQPGKKIFGGECKVTISQEGKRLSQQQTHAEASVRDTRAERMLLRQQKQSEQDKKVKERYREELKEIEDTLHSLNNTYDKTEDTYTIEREQEVLKAMRDQKQLQMEENQRQARDAQKMAMQIAGYQEDIDENNRDMLTLLKSLEEAEKTEDEQENGEGKKKSNDSGGTGTGSLTSDVIHDSALQFTLSSVKREWDVQEAIAGLGEEGHRLFDTANGITRNILRESQTIKAAFEDESITDEKRAEMMKSFQEGMTLNYRNIEDYRRRGLQIQEDAQECKIKHIADNPLAGIQETKRSMILSAADSACNEAMQGRLGEASQEIKDEIEKLIDARNDVDRTQHDEEVEAEEQAEGQDEILEL
;
A
#
# COMPACT_ATOMS: atom_id res chain seq x y z
N MET A 1 18.56 -37.53 33.20
CA MET A 1 19.37 -36.96 34.29
C MET A 1 18.54 -35.91 35.00
N GLN A 2 18.69 -35.83 36.32
CA GLN A 2 17.67 -35.50 37.32
C GLN A 2 16.95 -34.16 37.16
N THR A 3 15.63 -34.23 37.03
CA THR A 3 14.66 -33.29 37.61
C THR A 3 14.41 -33.67 39.07
N ARG A 4 14.15 -32.69 39.94
CA ARG A 4 13.65 -32.96 41.29
C ARG A 4 12.45 -32.08 41.58
N THR A 5 11.29 -32.69 41.41
CA THR A 5 9.97 -32.35 41.95
C THR A 5 9.91 -32.89 43.38
N VAL A 6 9.33 -32.15 44.34
CA VAL A 6 8.59 -32.76 45.46
C VAL A 6 7.33 -31.96 45.72
N ALA A 7 6.25 -32.70 45.86
CA ALA A 7 4.86 -32.29 45.95
C ALA A 7 4.36 -32.16 47.40
N ALA A 8 3.10 -31.71 47.46
CA ALA A 8 2.23 -31.43 48.59
C ALA A 8 1.84 -32.62 49.50
N SER A 9 1.41 -32.28 50.71
CA SER A 9 0.32 -32.89 51.49
C SER A 9 -0.10 -31.87 52.56
N VAL A 10 -1.24 -31.17 52.48
CA VAL A 10 -2.61 -31.57 52.87
C VAL A 10 -2.67 -32.22 54.25
N PHE A 11 -3.30 -31.55 55.23
CA PHE A 11 -4.41 -32.08 56.03
C PHE A 11 -5.15 -30.97 56.80
N ASP A 12 -6.42 -31.25 57.02
CA ASP A 12 -7.54 -30.36 57.29
C ASP A 12 -7.93 -30.26 58.78
N THR A 13 -8.55 -29.12 59.11
CA THR A 13 -9.63 -28.88 60.09
C THR A 13 -9.51 -29.04 61.62
N LYS A 14 -10.02 -27.97 62.24
CA LYS A 14 -10.89 -27.86 63.44
C LYS A 14 -10.28 -27.75 64.86
N ALA A 15 -10.48 -26.53 65.38
CA ALA A 15 -11.10 -26.18 66.66
C ALA A 15 -10.32 -26.37 67.98
N GLU A 16 -10.21 -25.23 68.67
CA GLU A 16 -10.49 -25.03 70.10
C GLU A 16 -9.46 -25.42 71.17
N TRP A 17 -9.07 -24.35 71.89
CA TRP A 17 -8.74 -24.23 73.31
C TRP A 17 -7.57 -25.03 73.90
N GLY A 18 -6.64 -24.25 74.49
CA GLY A 18 -6.15 -24.57 75.82
C GLY A 18 -4.66 -24.89 75.89
N ILE A 19 -3.88 -23.92 76.34
CA ILE A 19 -2.57 -24.17 76.95
C ILE A 19 -2.83 -25.02 78.21
N ARG A 20 -2.62 -26.34 78.09
CA ARG A 20 -2.62 -27.29 79.20
C ARG A 20 -1.17 -27.64 79.51
N GLY A 21 -0.63 -26.99 80.54
CA GLY A 21 0.66 -27.34 81.12
C GLY A 21 0.65 -28.74 81.73
N ASN A 22 1.77 -29.43 81.59
CA ASN A 22 2.11 -30.69 82.23
C ASN A 22 1.93 -30.60 83.75
N ARG A 23 1.03 -31.43 84.30
CA ARG A 23 1.04 -31.82 85.72
C ARG A 23 1.80 -33.13 85.84
N SER A 24 3.05 -33.05 86.30
CA SER A 24 3.66 -34.16 87.04
C SER A 24 3.14 -34.07 88.46
N GLN A 25 2.55 -35.18 88.91
CA GLN A 25 1.99 -35.41 90.23
C GLN A 25 3.02 -35.19 91.34
N ALA A 26 2.67 -34.40 92.35
CA ALA A 26 3.19 -34.56 93.70
C ALA A 26 2.05 -35.07 94.57
N GLN A 27 2.17 -36.32 95.05
CA GLN A 27 1.31 -36.89 96.06
C GLN A 27 1.56 -36.26 97.44
N PRO A 28 0.57 -36.35 98.36
CA PRO A 28 0.47 -35.47 99.52
C PRO A 28 1.26 -35.98 100.71
N GLY A 29 2.06 -35.09 101.31
CA GLY A 29 2.77 -35.36 102.58
C GLY A 29 2.38 -34.35 103.66
N LYS A 30 1.56 -34.81 104.61
CA LYS A 30 1.28 -34.26 105.95
C LYS A 30 0.93 -32.77 106.09
N LYS A 31 -0.37 -32.50 106.25
CA LYS A 31 -0.90 -31.29 106.91
C LYS A 31 -0.46 -31.30 108.39
N ILE A 32 0.38 -30.34 108.80
CA ILE A 32 0.81 -30.13 110.20
C ILE A 32 0.11 -28.91 110.84
N PHE A 33 -0.96 -28.39 110.23
CA PHE A 33 -1.79 -27.36 110.85
C PHE A 33 -3.25 -27.80 110.83
N GLY A 34 -3.77 -28.09 112.03
CA GLY A 34 -5.17 -28.42 112.28
C GLY A 34 -6.06 -27.18 112.39
N GLY A 35 -7.36 -27.41 112.29
CA GLY A 35 -8.42 -26.47 112.64
C GLY A 35 -8.66 -25.38 111.58
N GLU A 36 -9.92 -25.25 111.17
CA GLU A 36 -10.41 -24.25 110.21
C GLU A 36 -10.04 -22.82 110.62
N CYS A 37 -8.93 -22.29 110.10
CA CYS A 37 -8.71 -20.85 110.08
C CYS A 37 -9.67 -20.22 109.08
N LYS A 38 -10.80 -19.69 109.58
CA LYS A 38 -11.67 -18.80 108.81
C LYS A 38 -10.87 -17.53 108.51
N VAL A 39 -10.21 -17.49 107.35
CA VAL A 39 -9.49 -16.31 106.86
C VAL A 39 -10.54 -15.27 106.47
N THR A 40 -10.98 -14.48 107.44
CA THR A 40 -11.76 -13.28 107.17
C THR A 40 -10.80 -12.17 106.83
N ILE A 41 -10.81 -11.74 105.57
CA ILE A 41 -10.20 -10.48 105.15
C ILE A 41 -10.77 -9.39 106.06
N SER A 42 -9.92 -8.61 106.73
CA SER A 42 -10.38 -7.54 107.62
C SER A 42 -11.29 -6.57 106.86
N GLN A 43 -12.16 -5.82 107.55
CA GLN A 43 -13.01 -4.83 106.88
C GLN A 43 -12.19 -3.81 106.08
N GLU A 44 -10.97 -3.48 106.53
CA GLU A 44 -10.01 -2.67 105.78
C GLU A 44 -9.43 -3.40 104.57
N GLY A 45 -9.07 -4.68 104.69
CA GLY A 45 -8.57 -5.47 103.55
C GLY A 45 -9.63 -5.67 102.45
N LYS A 46 -10.92 -5.79 102.81
CA LYS A 46 -12.02 -5.81 101.84
C LYS A 46 -12.19 -4.44 101.15
N ARG A 47 -12.04 -3.34 101.89
CA ARG A 47 -12.08 -1.99 101.32
C ARG A 47 -10.91 -1.72 100.36
N LEU A 48 -9.69 -2.13 100.72
CA LEU A 48 -8.50 -2.00 99.88
C LEU A 48 -8.58 -2.87 98.63
N SER A 49 -9.09 -4.10 98.74
CA SER A 49 -9.33 -4.97 97.60
C SER A 49 -10.39 -4.40 96.65
N GLN A 50 -11.49 -3.85 97.18
CA GLN A 50 -12.51 -3.17 96.37
C GLN A 50 -11.94 -1.92 95.68
N GLN A 51 -11.13 -1.12 96.37
CA GLN A 51 -10.42 0.02 95.77
C GLN A 51 -9.43 -0.40 94.67
N GLN A 52 -8.70 -1.50 94.85
CA GLN A 52 -7.81 -2.05 93.82
C GLN A 52 -8.59 -2.57 92.60
N THR A 53 -9.71 -3.27 92.78
CA THR A 53 -10.55 -3.69 91.65
C THR A 53 -11.18 -2.51 90.90
N HIS A 54 -11.56 -1.44 91.60
CA HIS A 54 -12.04 -0.21 90.95
C HIS A 54 -10.91 0.53 90.21
N ALA A 55 -9.69 0.54 90.74
CA ALA A 55 -8.52 1.11 90.08
C ALA A 55 -8.10 0.29 88.85
N GLU A 56 -8.13 -1.04 88.91
CA GLU A 56 -7.85 -1.93 87.78
C GLU A 56 -8.93 -1.86 86.68
N ALA A 57 -10.20 -1.71 87.04
CA ALA A 57 -11.29 -1.46 86.09
C ALA A 57 -11.07 -0.12 85.34
N SER A 58 -10.77 0.96 86.08
CA SER A 58 -10.40 2.27 85.50
C SER A 58 -9.18 2.21 84.56
N VAL A 59 -8.14 1.44 84.90
CA VAL A 59 -6.96 1.27 84.03
C VAL A 59 -7.28 0.44 82.78
N ARG A 60 -8.19 -0.54 82.87
CA ARG A 60 -8.66 -1.31 81.70
C ARG A 60 -9.55 -0.46 80.79
N ASP A 61 -10.43 0.35 81.35
CA ASP A 61 -11.29 1.27 80.60
C ASP A 61 -10.46 2.33 79.86
N THR A 62 -9.47 2.94 80.52
CA THR A 62 -8.55 3.89 79.86
C THR A 62 -7.62 3.23 78.83
N ARG A 63 -7.37 1.91 78.92
CA ARG A 63 -6.62 1.16 77.90
C ARG A 63 -7.50 0.82 76.70
N ALA A 64 -8.76 0.45 76.92
CA ALA A 64 -9.74 0.20 75.88
C ALA A 64 -10.08 1.49 75.12
N GLU A 65 -10.27 2.60 75.83
CA GLU A 65 -10.49 3.93 75.26
C GLU A 65 -9.28 4.37 74.40
N ARG A 66 -8.05 4.19 74.89
CA ARG A 66 -6.83 4.46 74.09
C ARG A 66 -6.71 3.57 72.85
N MET A 67 -7.20 2.32 72.91
CA MET A 67 -7.22 1.41 71.76
C MET A 67 -8.24 1.87 70.72
N LEU A 68 -9.45 2.23 71.14
CA LEU A 68 -10.50 2.78 70.27
C LEU A 68 -10.05 4.10 69.62
N LEU A 69 -9.40 5.00 70.38
CA LEU A 69 -8.89 6.26 69.85
C LEU A 69 -7.81 6.02 68.76
N ARG A 70 -6.94 5.02 68.96
CA ARG A 70 -5.96 4.61 67.94
C ARG A 70 -6.64 4.04 66.71
N GLN A 71 -7.65 3.19 66.88
CA GLN A 71 -8.39 2.60 65.77
C GLN A 71 -9.16 3.66 64.96
N GLN A 72 -9.80 4.61 65.65
CA GLN A 72 -10.46 5.74 64.99
C GLN A 72 -9.46 6.59 64.21
N LYS A 73 -8.31 6.92 64.81
CA LYS A 73 -7.26 7.68 64.14
C LYS A 73 -6.71 6.95 62.90
N GLN A 74 -6.58 5.63 62.97
CA GLN A 74 -6.19 4.79 61.83
C GLN A 74 -7.24 4.88 60.71
N SER A 75 -8.51 4.66 61.04
CA SER A 75 -9.62 4.74 60.06
C SER A 75 -9.75 6.12 59.41
N GLU A 76 -9.51 7.19 60.16
CA GLU A 76 -9.48 8.56 59.63
C GLU A 76 -8.29 8.79 58.68
N GLN A 77 -7.14 8.18 58.96
CA GLN A 77 -5.99 8.23 58.04
C GLN A 77 -6.29 7.47 56.75
N ASP A 78 -6.86 6.28 56.84
CA ASP A 78 -7.20 5.46 55.66
C ASP A 78 -8.22 6.16 54.77
N LYS A 79 -9.22 6.82 55.36
CA LYS A 79 -10.18 7.67 54.63
C LYS A 79 -9.48 8.81 53.89
N LYS A 80 -8.55 9.51 54.55
CA LYS A 80 -7.78 10.60 53.91
C LYS A 80 -6.92 10.12 52.76
N VAL A 81 -6.32 8.93 52.88
CA VAL A 81 -5.52 8.33 51.80
C VAL A 81 -6.40 7.97 50.62
N LYS A 82 -7.57 7.33 50.86
CA LYS A 82 -8.54 7.01 49.80
C LYS A 82 -9.05 8.26 49.08
N GLU A 83 -9.35 9.34 49.82
CA GLU A 83 -9.79 10.61 49.24
C GLU A 83 -8.71 11.19 48.32
N ARG A 84 -7.45 11.24 48.77
CA ARG A 84 -6.31 11.69 47.96
C ARG A 84 -6.17 10.90 46.67
N TYR A 85 -6.27 9.58 46.73
CA TYR A 85 -6.20 8.76 45.52
C TYR A 85 -7.40 9.00 44.58
N ARG A 86 -8.60 9.26 45.11
CA ARG A 86 -9.76 9.64 44.26
C ARG A 86 -9.52 10.99 43.57
N GLU A 87 -8.94 11.96 44.25
CA GLU A 87 -8.56 13.25 43.67
C GLU A 87 -7.49 13.08 42.57
N GLU A 88 -6.45 12.29 42.82
CA GLU A 88 -5.39 12.01 41.84
C GLU A 88 -5.94 11.31 40.59
N LEU A 89 -6.82 10.30 40.75
CA LEU A 89 -7.46 9.64 39.61
C LEU A 89 -8.33 10.60 38.80
N LYS A 90 -8.97 11.57 39.46
CA LYS A 90 -9.74 12.62 38.77
C LYS A 90 -8.84 13.57 38.01
N GLU A 91 -7.73 14.00 38.59
CA GLU A 91 -6.72 14.83 37.90
C GLU A 91 -6.17 14.11 36.67
N ILE A 92 -5.94 12.80 36.76
CA ILE A 92 -5.53 11.97 35.62
C ILE A 92 -6.61 11.96 34.53
N GLU A 93 -7.87 11.81 34.90
CA GLU A 93 -8.97 11.87 33.94
C GLU A 93 -9.10 13.25 33.28
N ASP A 94 -8.98 14.33 34.06
CA ASP A 94 -9.08 15.70 33.56
C ASP A 94 -7.94 16.03 32.59
N THR A 95 -6.71 15.62 32.90
CA THR A 95 -5.54 15.77 32.01
C THR A 95 -5.66 14.93 30.74
N LEU A 96 -6.24 13.72 30.80
CA LEU A 96 -6.56 12.95 29.60
C LEU A 96 -7.61 13.65 28.74
N HIS A 97 -8.62 14.26 29.36
CA HIS A 97 -9.61 15.05 28.61
C HIS A 97 -8.98 16.28 27.95
N SER A 98 -8.05 16.98 28.63
CA SER A 98 -7.36 18.11 28.02
C SER A 98 -6.48 17.67 26.85
N LEU A 99 -5.70 16.60 27.01
CA LEU A 99 -4.91 16.01 25.91
C LEU A 99 -5.79 15.49 24.78
N ASN A 100 -7.03 15.11 25.08
CA ASN A 100 -7.96 14.69 24.06
C ASN A 100 -8.44 15.86 23.18
N ASN A 101 -8.44 17.07 23.74
CA ASN A 101 -8.96 18.27 23.13
C ASN A 101 -7.87 19.22 22.59
N THR A 102 -6.58 18.87 22.72
CA THR A 102 -5.49 19.65 22.14
C THR A 102 -5.37 19.41 20.63
N TYR A 103 -5.18 20.50 19.89
CA TYR A 103 -5.01 20.50 18.43
C TYR A 103 -3.59 20.92 18.02
N ASP A 104 -2.66 20.85 18.96
CA ASP A 104 -1.27 21.24 18.72
C ASP A 104 -0.61 20.23 17.78
N LYS A 105 -0.04 20.76 16.71
CA LYS A 105 0.69 19.99 15.70
C LYS A 105 2.17 20.25 15.88
N THR A 106 2.98 19.24 15.58
CA THR A 106 4.42 19.38 15.59
C THR A 106 4.99 18.57 14.45
N GLU A 107 5.70 19.26 13.56
CA GLU A 107 6.57 18.62 12.60
C GLU A 107 7.74 17.97 13.34
N ASP A 108 7.93 16.68 13.11
CA ASP A 108 9.12 15.97 13.54
C ASP A 108 9.73 15.21 12.37
N THR A 109 10.90 14.60 12.61
CA THR A 109 11.60 13.84 11.58
C THR A 109 10.71 12.75 10.97
N TYR A 110 9.83 12.14 11.76
CA TYR A 110 8.92 11.10 11.29
C TYR A 110 7.84 11.66 10.36
N THR A 111 7.15 12.73 10.73
CA THR A 111 6.10 13.31 9.89
C THR A 111 6.67 13.88 8.59
N ILE A 112 7.83 14.54 8.67
CA ILE A 112 8.53 15.10 7.51
C ILE A 112 8.93 14.00 6.52
N GLU A 113 9.50 12.89 7.00
CA GLU A 113 9.87 11.76 6.14
C GLU A 113 8.66 11.18 5.40
N ARG A 114 7.52 11.06 6.08
CA ARG A 114 6.27 10.53 5.49
C ARG A 114 5.67 11.45 4.44
N GLU A 115 5.64 12.76 4.69
CA GLU A 115 5.21 13.71 3.66
C GLU A 115 6.16 13.66 2.45
N GLN A 116 7.47 13.62 2.67
CA GLN A 116 8.46 13.59 1.60
C GLN A 116 8.34 12.35 0.70
N GLU A 117 8.01 11.18 1.26
CA GLU A 117 7.75 9.96 0.50
C GLU A 117 6.62 10.17 -0.53
N VAL A 118 5.48 10.74 -0.10
CA VAL A 118 4.33 11.01 -0.96
C VAL A 118 4.65 12.11 -1.98
N LEU A 119 5.28 13.20 -1.54
CA LEU A 119 5.69 14.27 -2.44
C LEU A 119 6.67 13.79 -3.52
N LYS A 120 7.54 12.83 -3.18
CA LYS A 120 8.43 12.21 -4.16
C LYS A 120 7.64 11.39 -5.18
N ALA A 121 6.72 10.55 -4.73
CA ALA A 121 5.86 9.77 -5.63
C ALA A 121 5.09 10.67 -6.61
N MET A 122 4.53 11.79 -6.13
CA MET A 122 3.85 12.79 -6.96
C MET A 122 4.78 13.41 -8.01
N ARG A 123 6.00 13.83 -7.60
CA ARG A 123 6.99 14.42 -8.53
C ARG A 123 7.45 13.42 -9.58
N ASP A 124 7.74 12.18 -9.16
CA ASP A 124 8.19 11.11 -10.04
C ASP A 124 7.10 10.77 -11.06
N GLN A 125 5.83 10.67 -10.64
CA GLN A 125 4.70 10.47 -11.55
C GLN A 125 4.61 11.60 -12.58
N LYS A 126 4.65 12.86 -12.12
CA LYS A 126 4.56 14.04 -13.00
C LYS A 126 5.68 14.05 -14.04
N GLN A 127 6.90 13.74 -13.63
CA GLN A 127 8.04 13.65 -14.54
C GLN A 127 7.87 12.52 -15.57
N LEU A 128 7.56 11.31 -15.11
CA LEU A 128 7.33 10.16 -15.99
C LEU A 128 6.24 10.45 -17.00
N GLN A 129 5.18 11.12 -16.58
CA GLN A 129 4.09 11.48 -17.46
C GLN A 129 4.49 12.51 -18.52
N MET A 130 5.27 13.54 -18.15
CA MET A 130 5.79 14.49 -19.14
C MET A 130 6.71 13.82 -20.17
N GLU A 131 7.60 12.94 -19.71
CA GLU A 131 8.53 12.20 -20.58
C GLU A 131 7.78 11.24 -21.50
N GLU A 132 6.81 10.50 -20.98
CA GLU A 132 6.01 9.56 -21.76
C GLU A 132 5.08 10.28 -22.75
N ASN A 133 4.45 11.40 -22.34
CA ASN A 133 3.65 12.21 -23.25
C ASN A 133 4.47 12.67 -24.46
N GLN A 134 5.69 13.17 -24.23
CA GLN A 134 6.58 13.61 -25.31
C GLN A 134 7.06 12.45 -26.19
N ARG A 135 7.42 11.33 -25.55
CA ARG A 135 7.91 10.15 -26.26
C ARG A 135 6.82 9.54 -27.14
N GLN A 136 5.64 9.30 -26.61
CA GLN A 136 4.52 8.69 -27.34
C GLN A 136 4.07 9.56 -28.52
N ALA A 137 4.02 10.88 -28.35
CA ALA A 137 3.71 11.79 -29.45
C ALA A 137 4.75 11.72 -30.57
N ARG A 138 6.05 11.72 -30.24
CA ARG A 138 7.14 11.62 -31.24
C ARG A 138 7.17 10.26 -31.93
N ASP A 139 6.94 9.18 -31.18
CA ASP A 139 6.98 7.83 -31.72
C ASP A 139 5.80 7.60 -32.69
N ALA A 140 4.59 8.07 -32.35
CA ALA A 140 3.44 8.03 -33.26
C ALA A 140 3.68 8.87 -34.53
N GLN A 141 4.23 10.09 -34.39
CA GLN A 141 4.55 10.93 -35.54
C GLN A 141 5.59 10.27 -36.47
N LYS A 142 6.64 9.65 -35.90
CA LYS A 142 7.65 8.94 -36.70
C LYS A 142 7.07 7.74 -37.45
N MET A 143 6.19 6.97 -36.83
CA MET A 143 5.53 5.84 -37.50
C MET A 143 4.70 6.32 -38.70
N ALA A 144 3.91 7.38 -38.52
CA ALA A 144 3.14 7.97 -39.62
C ALA A 144 4.03 8.53 -40.74
N MET A 145 5.16 9.18 -40.38
CA MET A 145 6.11 9.73 -41.35
C MET A 145 6.88 8.65 -42.12
N GLN A 146 7.19 7.50 -41.52
CA GLN A 146 7.85 6.40 -42.25
C GLN A 146 7.02 5.94 -43.44
N ILE A 147 5.70 5.93 -43.33
CA ILE A 147 4.81 5.61 -44.44
C ILE A 147 4.78 6.72 -45.48
N ALA A 148 4.76 7.99 -45.06
CA ALA A 148 4.88 9.11 -46.00
C ALA A 148 6.21 9.10 -46.77
N GLY A 149 7.33 8.73 -46.13
CA GLY A 149 8.64 8.63 -46.77
C GLY A 149 8.68 7.59 -47.90
N TYR A 150 8.04 6.43 -47.71
CA TYR A 150 7.92 5.44 -48.80
C TYR A 150 7.15 5.96 -50.01
N GLN A 151 6.24 6.92 -49.83
CA GLN A 151 5.54 7.54 -50.96
C GLN A 151 6.46 8.46 -51.78
N GLU A 152 7.31 9.24 -51.10
CA GLU A 152 8.31 10.09 -51.76
C GLU A 152 9.34 9.25 -52.52
N ASP A 153 9.80 8.13 -51.93
CA ASP A 153 10.69 7.17 -52.61
C ASP A 153 10.03 6.55 -53.85
N ILE A 154 8.74 6.23 -53.81
CA ILE A 154 7.97 5.73 -54.96
C ILE A 154 7.86 6.81 -56.04
N ASP A 155 7.56 8.04 -55.67
CA ASP A 155 7.39 9.15 -56.61
C ASP A 155 8.73 9.55 -57.26
N GLU A 156 9.84 9.50 -56.52
CA GLU A 156 11.19 9.71 -57.05
C GLU A 156 11.58 8.59 -58.02
N ASN A 157 11.33 7.32 -57.67
CA ASN A 157 11.58 6.19 -58.56
C ASN A 157 10.71 6.27 -59.84
N ASN A 158 9.43 6.65 -59.73
CA ASN A 158 8.56 6.87 -60.89
C ASN A 158 9.08 7.98 -61.81
N ARG A 159 9.64 9.05 -61.23
CA ARG A 159 10.26 10.16 -61.98
C ARG A 159 11.55 9.72 -62.69
N ASP A 160 12.36 8.91 -62.03
CA ASP A 160 13.57 8.33 -62.61
C ASP A 160 13.23 7.39 -63.77
N MET A 161 12.23 6.52 -63.60
CA MET A 161 11.72 5.65 -64.67
C MET A 161 11.18 6.44 -65.87
N LEU A 162 10.43 7.53 -65.65
CA LEU A 162 9.99 8.41 -66.75
C LEU A 162 11.17 9.08 -67.46
N THR A 163 12.22 9.43 -66.73
CA THR A 163 13.43 10.03 -67.32
C THR A 163 14.21 9.00 -68.15
N LEU A 164 14.31 7.75 -67.66
CA LEU A 164 14.90 6.64 -68.39
C LEU A 164 14.11 6.32 -69.67
N LEU A 165 12.78 6.22 -69.57
CA LEU A 165 11.92 5.97 -70.74
C LEU A 165 12.03 7.08 -71.78
N LYS A 166 12.10 8.36 -71.37
CA LYS A 166 12.36 9.46 -72.31
C LYS A 166 13.75 9.37 -72.94
N SER A 167 14.78 8.98 -72.18
CA SER A 167 16.12 8.79 -72.74
C SER A 167 16.20 7.62 -73.70
N LEU A 168 15.42 6.54 -73.46
CA LEU A 168 15.27 5.42 -74.38
C LEU A 168 14.47 5.83 -75.62
N GLU A 169 13.38 6.58 -75.49
CA GLU A 169 12.60 7.09 -76.63
C GLU A 169 13.43 8.07 -77.48
N GLU A 170 14.26 8.90 -76.86
CA GLU A 170 15.21 9.78 -77.55
C GLU A 170 16.34 8.98 -78.21
N ALA A 171 16.84 7.93 -77.55
CA ALA A 171 17.82 7.00 -78.14
C ALA A 171 17.21 6.24 -79.33
N GLU A 172 15.98 5.75 -79.22
CA GLU A 172 15.23 5.04 -80.27
C GLU A 172 14.96 5.95 -81.47
N LYS A 173 14.61 7.22 -81.24
CA LYS A 173 14.53 8.25 -82.31
C LYS A 173 15.86 8.54 -82.99
N THR A 174 16.98 8.18 -82.36
CA THR A 174 18.33 8.26 -82.96
C THR A 174 18.86 6.91 -83.44
N GLU A 175 18.16 5.79 -83.18
CA GLU A 175 18.54 4.41 -83.47
C GLU A 175 17.67 3.76 -84.58
N ASP A 176 16.96 4.55 -85.39
CA ASP A 176 16.44 4.10 -86.71
C ASP A 176 17.55 3.71 -87.73
N GLU A 177 18.81 3.61 -87.29
CA GLU A 177 19.91 2.95 -87.99
C GLU A 177 20.80 2.15 -87.00
N GLN A 178 20.37 0.97 -86.56
CA GLN A 178 21.18 -0.28 -86.56
C GLN A 178 20.57 -1.40 -85.71
N GLU A 179 20.50 -2.58 -86.31
CA GLU A 179 20.05 -3.86 -85.75
C GLU A 179 20.97 -4.49 -84.67
N ASN A 180 20.30 -5.30 -83.84
CA ASN A 180 20.70 -6.54 -83.17
C ASN A 180 21.48 -6.52 -81.83
N GLY A 181 20.95 -7.25 -80.85
CA GLY A 181 21.74 -7.83 -79.75
C GLY A 181 20.97 -8.31 -78.51
N GLU A 182 20.89 -9.64 -78.34
CA GLU A 182 20.25 -10.42 -77.27
C GLU A 182 20.71 -10.13 -75.82
N GLY A 183 19.84 -10.42 -74.83
CA GLY A 183 20.27 -10.57 -73.43
C GLY A 183 19.19 -10.81 -72.38
N LYS A 184 18.77 -12.08 -72.19
CA LYS A 184 17.93 -12.55 -71.06
C LYS A 184 18.57 -12.28 -69.69
N LYS A 185 17.76 -11.81 -68.72
CA LYS A 185 17.82 -12.33 -67.34
C LYS A 185 16.47 -12.19 -66.63
N LYS A 186 15.87 -13.35 -66.33
CA LYS A 186 14.73 -13.49 -65.40
C LYS A 186 15.23 -13.28 -63.98
N SER A 187 14.53 -12.48 -63.21
CA SER A 187 14.41 -12.65 -61.76
C SER A 187 12.95 -12.44 -61.36
N ASN A 188 12.26 -13.56 -61.18
CA ASN A 188 11.14 -13.64 -60.23
C ASN A 188 11.75 -13.61 -58.83
N ASP A 189 11.24 -12.76 -57.96
CA ASP A 189 10.69 -13.28 -56.72
C ASP A 189 9.50 -12.44 -56.28
N SER A 190 8.49 -13.19 -55.87
CA SER A 190 7.16 -12.79 -55.51
C SER A 190 7.03 -12.79 -53.99
N GLY A 191 6.12 -11.98 -53.47
CA GLY A 191 5.44 -12.36 -52.24
C GLY A 191 5.72 -11.45 -51.07
N GLY A 192 4.72 -10.64 -50.77
CA GLY A 192 4.65 -9.84 -49.56
C GLY A 192 3.22 -9.47 -49.22
N THR A 193 2.25 -10.37 -49.44
CA THR A 193 0.90 -10.27 -48.87
C THR A 193 0.99 -10.51 -47.36
N GLY A 194 1.57 -9.54 -46.66
CA GLY A 194 1.51 -9.47 -45.22
C GLY A 194 0.24 -8.75 -44.84
N THR A 195 -0.76 -9.50 -44.37
CA THR A 195 -1.78 -8.99 -43.44
C THR A 195 -1.08 -8.62 -42.12
N GLY A 196 -0.12 -7.70 -42.19
CA GLY A 196 0.49 -7.06 -41.03
C GLY A 196 -0.51 -6.09 -40.46
N SER A 197 -0.57 -6.01 -39.13
CA SER A 197 -1.33 -4.98 -38.43
C SER A 197 -1.07 -3.63 -39.09
N LEU A 198 -2.12 -2.96 -39.57
CA LEU A 198 -2.01 -1.61 -40.13
C LEU A 198 -1.31 -0.74 -39.08
N THR A 199 -0.38 0.11 -39.49
CA THR A 199 0.31 1.00 -38.54
C THR A 199 -0.67 1.94 -37.84
N SER A 200 -1.78 2.27 -38.49
CA SER A 200 -2.90 2.97 -37.87
C SER A 200 -3.45 2.22 -36.64
N ASP A 201 -3.65 0.91 -36.75
CA ASP A 201 -4.11 0.06 -35.65
C ASP A 201 -3.07 0.01 -34.51
N VAL A 202 -1.78 -0.08 -34.86
CA VAL A 202 -0.68 -0.06 -33.88
C VAL A 202 -0.63 1.26 -33.10
N ILE A 203 -0.79 2.39 -33.79
CA ILE A 203 -0.81 3.73 -33.14
C ILE A 203 -2.05 3.87 -32.26
N HIS A 204 -3.21 3.36 -32.71
CA HIS A 204 -4.45 3.39 -31.93
C HIS A 204 -4.35 2.55 -30.65
N ASP A 205 -3.83 1.33 -30.73
CA ASP A 205 -3.59 0.46 -29.58
C ASP A 205 -2.57 1.06 -28.61
N SER A 206 -1.51 1.68 -29.13
CA SER A 206 -0.54 2.43 -28.32
C SER A 206 -1.21 3.58 -27.56
N ALA A 207 -2.10 4.34 -28.21
CA ALA A 207 -2.83 5.43 -27.57
C ALA A 207 -3.75 4.93 -26.44
N LEU A 208 -4.40 3.78 -26.62
CA LEU A 208 -5.21 3.15 -25.56
C LEU A 208 -4.34 2.70 -24.38
N GLN A 209 -3.25 1.97 -24.64
CA GLN A 209 -2.34 1.50 -23.60
C GLN A 209 -1.72 2.65 -22.80
N PHE A 210 -1.31 3.72 -23.49
CA PHE A 210 -0.80 4.94 -22.87
C PHE A 210 -1.82 5.58 -21.91
N THR A 211 -3.08 5.67 -22.32
CA THR A 211 -4.14 6.25 -21.46
C THR A 211 -4.40 5.38 -20.22
N LEU A 212 -4.47 4.06 -20.38
CA LEU A 212 -4.65 3.12 -19.28
C LEU A 212 -3.47 3.16 -18.29
N SER A 213 -2.24 3.15 -18.82
CA SER A 213 -1.02 3.24 -18.01
C SER A 213 -0.98 4.55 -17.21
N SER A 214 -1.37 5.66 -17.83
CA SER A 214 -1.41 6.97 -17.16
C SER A 214 -2.46 7.05 -16.06
N VAL A 215 -3.65 6.48 -16.28
CA VAL A 215 -4.69 6.37 -15.23
C VAL A 215 -4.22 5.48 -14.08
N LYS A 216 -3.51 4.38 -14.38
CA LYS A 216 -2.97 3.50 -13.34
C LYS A 216 -1.94 4.22 -12.46
N ARG A 217 -0.99 4.94 -13.06
CA ARG A 217 0.00 5.72 -12.30
C ARG A 217 -0.65 6.78 -11.41
N GLU A 218 -1.72 7.39 -11.91
CA GLU A 218 -2.51 8.35 -11.14
C GLU A 218 -3.21 7.70 -9.95
N TRP A 219 -3.72 6.49 -10.12
CA TRP A 219 -4.28 5.71 -9.02
C TRP A 219 -3.24 5.41 -7.94
N ASP A 220 -2.04 5.00 -8.33
CA ASP A 220 -0.95 4.66 -7.39
C ASP A 220 -0.57 5.86 -6.49
N VAL A 221 -0.58 7.08 -7.03
CA VAL A 221 -0.33 8.30 -6.24
C VAL A 221 -1.50 8.67 -5.33
N GLN A 222 -2.75 8.50 -5.81
CA GLN A 222 -3.91 8.67 -4.94
C GLN A 222 -3.91 7.68 -3.77
N GLU A 223 -3.48 6.45 -4.02
CA GLU A 223 -3.29 5.43 -2.98
C GLU A 223 -2.21 5.83 -1.98
N ALA A 224 -1.08 6.39 -2.45
CA ALA A 224 -0.04 6.91 -1.56
C ALA A 224 -0.54 8.05 -0.65
N ILE A 225 -1.30 9.00 -1.21
CA ILE A 225 -1.92 10.10 -0.43
C ILE A 225 -2.95 9.54 0.57
N ALA A 226 -3.78 8.58 0.13
CA ALA A 226 -4.76 7.94 1.00
C ALA A 226 -4.08 7.17 2.14
N GLY A 227 -3.01 6.44 1.84
CA GLY A 227 -2.20 5.71 2.82
C GLY A 227 -1.58 6.63 3.88
N LEU A 228 -1.13 7.83 3.48
CA LEU A 228 -0.67 8.85 4.43
C LEU A 228 -1.81 9.29 5.36
N GLY A 229 -3.01 9.57 4.81
CA GLY A 229 -4.18 9.90 5.62
C GLY A 229 -4.58 8.77 6.59
N GLU A 230 -4.61 7.53 6.11
CA GLU A 230 -4.88 6.34 6.94
C GLU A 230 -3.89 6.20 8.10
N GLU A 231 -2.61 6.49 7.85
CA GLU A 231 -1.58 6.48 8.89
C GLU A 231 -1.86 7.52 9.98
N GLY A 232 -2.27 8.73 9.59
CA GLY A 232 -2.75 9.75 10.52
C GLY A 232 -3.91 9.25 11.41
N HIS A 233 -4.87 8.53 10.82
CA HIS A 233 -5.97 7.91 11.58
C HIS A 233 -5.49 6.81 12.54
N ARG A 234 -4.56 5.95 12.12
CA ARG A 234 -3.98 4.90 12.98
C ARG A 234 -3.28 5.49 14.21
N LEU A 235 -2.60 6.62 14.06
CA LEU A 235 -1.95 7.31 15.18
C LEU A 235 -3.01 7.80 16.20
N PHE A 236 -4.12 8.36 15.74
CA PHE A 236 -5.24 8.71 16.62
C PHE A 236 -5.84 7.49 17.31
N ASP A 237 -6.04 6.40 16.58
CA ASP A 237 -6.58 5.16 17.16
C ASP A 237 -5.64 4.59 18.23
N THR A 238 -4.33 4.68 18.02
CA THR A 238 -3.31 4.30 19.00
C THR A 238 -3.41 5.18 20.25
N ALA A 239 -3.45 6.50 20.09
CA ALA A 239 -3.63 7.43 21.21
C ALA A 239 -4.94 7.16 21.99
N ASN A 240 -6.05 6.97 21.27
CA ASN A 240 -7.36 6.65 21.84
C ASN A 240 -7.36 5.30 22.56
N GLY A 241 -6.64 4.32 22.03
CA GLY A 241 -6.44 3.02 22.67
C GLY A 241 -5.75 3.16 24.03
N ILE A 242 -4.67 3.94 24.09
CA ILE A 242 -3.95 4.23 25.33
C ILE A 242 -4.89 4.96 26.33
N THR A 243 -5.58 6.01 25.90
CA THR A 243 -6.53 6.74 26.75
C THR A 243 -7.60 5.81 27.33
N ARG A 244 -8.22 4.95 26.51
CA ARG A 244 -9.25 4.00 26.97
C ARG A 244 -8.70 3.00 27.98
N ASN A 245 -7.47 2.55 27.80
CA ASN A 245 -6.83 1.63 28.75
C ASN A 245 -6.61 2.30 30.11
N ILE A 246 -6.12 3.54 30.14
CA ILE A 246 -5.91 4.29 31.38
C ILE A 246 -7.24 4.56 32.09
N LEU A 247 -8.28 4.96 31.34
CA LEU A 247 -9.61 5.16 31.92
C LEU A 247 -10.19 3.87 32.52
N ARG A 248 -9.97 2.72 31.86
CA ARG A 248 -10.38 1.41 32.38
C ARG A 248 -9.61 1.03 33.65
N GLU A 249 -8.31 1.26 33.69
CA GLU A 249 -7.48 1.03 34.88
C GLU A 249 -7.89 1.95 36.03
N SER A 250 -8.11 3.25 35.77
CA SER A 250 -8.65 4.20 36.75
C SER A 250 -9.97 3.70 37.36
N GLN A 251 -10.90 3.23 36.53
CA GLN A 251 -12.17 2.64 37.01
C GLN A 251 -11.96 1.38 37.85
N THR A 252 -11.00 0.54 37.48
CA THR A 252 -10.66 -0.68 38.23
C THR A 252 -10.12 -0.34 39.62
N ILE A 253 -9.26 0.68 39.72
CA ILE A 253 -8.70 1.16 40.99
C ILE A 253 -9.81 1.80 41.84
N LYS A 254 -10.70 2.60 41.24
CA LYS A 254 -11.87 3.18 41.94
C LYS A 254 -12.75 2.08 42.54
N ALA A 255 -13.08 1.04 41.78
CA ALA A 255 -13.86 -0.10 42.28
C ALA A 255 -13.14 -0.81 43.44
N ALA A 256 -11.83 -0.97 43.36
CA ALA A 256 -11.04 -1.56 44.44
C ALA A 256 -10.98 -0.74 45.74
N PHE A 257 -11.27 0.57 45.68
CA PHE A 257 -11.41 1.41 46.86
C PHE A 257 -12.73 1.19 47.61
N GLU A 258 -13.75 0.69 46.90
CA GLU A 258 -15.09 0.38 47.41
C GLU A 258 -15.20 -1.08 47.90
N ASP A 259 -14.32 -1.95 47.42
CA ASP A 259 -14.22 -3.34 47.87
C ASP A 259 -13.51 -3.47 49.22
N GLU A 260 -14.27 -3.87 50.25
CA GLU A 260 -13.77 -4.12 51.60
C GLU A 260 -12.86 -5.35 51.70
N SER A 261 -12.90 -6.27 50.73
CA SER A 261 -12.06 -7.47 50.72
C SER A 261 -10.60 -7.19 50.35
N ILE A 262 -10.34 -6.04 49.71
CA ILE A 262 -9.00 -5.63 49.30
C ILE A 262 -8.30 -4.92 50.47
N THR A 263 -7.04 -5.27 50.73
CA THR A 263 -6.26 -4.61 51.78
C THR A 263 -5.75 -3.24 51.35
N ASP A 264 -5.45 -2.37 52.30
CA ASP A 264 -4.91 -1.04 52.01
C ASP A 264 -3.51 -1.11 51.36
N GLU A 265 -2.70 -2.11 51.70
CA GLU A 265 -1.42 -2.35 51.02
C GLU A 265 -1.63 -2.65 49.53
N LYS A 266 -2.65 -3.47 49.20
CA LYS A 266 -2.92 -3.82 47.81
C LYS A 266 -3.46 -2.62 47.02
N ARG A 267 -4.29 -1.79 47.65
CA ARG A 267 -4.75 -0.50 47.10
C ARG A 267 -3.58 0.44 46.80
N ALA A 268 -2.66 0.60 47.75
CA ALA A 268 -1.48 1.44 47.57
C ALA A 268 -0.56 0.90 46.47
N GLU A 269 -0.40 -0.41 46.36
CA GLU A 269 0.39 -1.05 45.29
C GLU A 269 -0.23 -0.78 43.91
N MET A 270 -1.55 -0.95 43.75
CA MET A 270 -2.23 -0.67 42.49
C MET A 270 -2.07 0.80 42.08
N MET A 271 -2.29 1.73 43.02
CA MET A 271 -2.14 3.16 42.74
C MET A 271 -0.70 3.51 42.35
N LYS A 272 0.28 2.96 43.05
CA LYS A 272 1.70 3.16 42.73
C LYS A 272 2.05 2.63 41.34
N SER A 273 1.63 1.41 41.01
CA SER A 273 1.88 0.83 39.68
C SER A 273 1.23 1.64 38.56
N PHE A 274 0.03 2.18 38.82
CA PHE A 274 -0.67 3.02 37.86
C PHE A 274 0.08 4.34 37.63
N GLN A 275 0.50 5.01 38.70
CA GLN A 275 1.28 6.25 38.64
C GLN A 275 2.61 6.08 37.91
N GLU A 276 3.34 4.97 38.14
CA GLU A 276 4.63 4.71 37.50
C GLU A 276 4.53 4.69 35.95
N GLY A 277 3.39 4.27 35.40
CA GLY A 277 3.15 4.25 33.96
C GLY A 277 2.66 5.58 33.36
N MET A 278 2.14 6.49 34.17
CA MET A 278 1.40 7.65 33.66
C MET A 278 2.27 8.65 32.89
N THR A 279 3.50 8.91 33.33
CA THR A 279 4.40 9.85 32.65
C THR A 279 4.67 9.46 31.20
N LEU A 280 4.93 8.17 30.94
CA LEU A 280 5.17 7.67 29.60
C LEU A 280 3.87 7.66 28.78
N ASN A 281 2.76 7.26 29.41
CA ASN A 281 1.47 7.23 28.77
C ASN A 281 1.02 8.62 28.28
N TYR A 282 1.16 9.67 29.10
CA TYR A 282 0.82 11.03 28.67
C TYR A 282 1.65 11.48 27.49
N ARG A 283 2.97 11.29 27.56
CA ARG A 283 3.86 11.63 26.44
C ARG A 283 3.46 10.89 25.17
N ASN A 284 3.20 9.58 25.25
CA ASN A 284 2.81 8.79 24.09
C ASN A 284 1.48 9.29 23.49
N ILE A 285 0.46 9.54 24.31
CA ILE A 285 -0.84 10.06 23.84
C ILE A 285 -0.64 11.39 23.13
N GLU A 286 0.13 12.28 23.72
CA GLU A 286 0.44 13.59 23.16
C GLU A 286 1.18 13.45 21.82
N ASP A 287 2.29 12.70 21.78
CA ASP A 287 3.09 12.50 20.57
C ASP A 287 2.29 11.87 19.43
N TYR A 288 1.52 10.81 19.69
CA TYR A 288 0.67 10.18 18.68
C TYR A 288 -0.41 11.13 18.15
N ARG A 289 -1.01 11.96 19.01
CA ARG A 289 -1.99 12.96 18.56
C ARG A 289 -1.37 14.05 17.72
N ARG A 290 -0.26 14.64 18.15
CA ARG A 290 0.40 15.72 17.40
C ARG A 290 0.84 15.21 16.03
N ARG A 291 1.44 14.02 15.96
CA ARG A 291 1.82 13.37 14.70
C ARG A 291 0.61 13.04 13.83
N GLY A 292 -0.46 12.49 14.42
CA GLY A 292 -1.69 12.17 13.70
C GLY A 292 -2.32 13.40 13.07
N LEU A 293 -2.33 14.53 13.78
CA LEU A 293 -2.81 15.82 13.27
C LEU A 293 -1.95 16.37 12.15
N GLN A 294 -0.62 16.31 12.30
CA GLN A 294 0.31 16.76 11.27
C GLN A 294 0.17 15.94 9.99
N ILE A 295 0.22 14.61 10.09
CA ILE A 295 0.10 13.71 8.93
C ILE A 295 -1.25 13.89 8.19
N GLN A 296 -2.33 14.15 8.93
CA GLN A 296 -3.62 14.46 8.31
C GLN A 296 -3.58 15.77 7.52
N GLU A 297 -2.95 16.81 8.07
CA GLU A 297 -2.76 18.07 7.35
C GLU A 297 -1.88 17.88 6.12
N ASP A 298 -0.75 17.20 6.26
CA ASP A 298 0.18 16.89 5.17
C ASP A 298 -0.53 16.10 4.04
N ALA A 299 -1.36 15.12 4.39
CA ALA A 299 -2.16 14.37 3.43
C ALA A 299 -3.17 15.25 2.69
N GLN A 300 -3.85 16.17 3.39
CA GLN A 300 -4.75 17.13 2.75
C GLN A 300 -3.98 18.09 1.85
N GLU A 301 -2.82 18.58 2.27
CA GLU A 301 -1.99 19.46 1.48
C GLU A 301 -1.47 18.76 0.22
N CYS A 302 -0.99 17.52 0.34
CA CYS A 302 -0.60 16.69 -0.80
C CYS A 302 -1.77 16.50 -1.76
N LYS A 303 -2.97 16.21 -1.25
CA LYS A 303 -4.18 16.10 -2.07
C LYS A 303 -4.51 17.38 -2.82
N ILE A 304 -4.42 18.54 -2.16
CA ILE A 304 -4.66 19.84 -2.77
C ILE A 304 -3.61 20.14 -3.84
N LYS A 305 -2.33 19.92 -3.54
CA LYS A 305 -1.22 20.06 -4.50
C LYS A 305 -1.43 19.17 -5.73
N HIS A 306 -1.81 17.92 -5.50
CA HIS A 306 -2.07 16.94 -6.56
C HIS A 306 -3.20 17.38 -7.50
N ILE A 307 -4.32 17.84 -6.94
CA ILE A 307 -5.43 18.37 -7.74
C ILE A 307 -4.99 19.62 -8.52
N ALA A 308 -4.25 20.52 -7.88
CA ALA A 308 -3.77 21.75 -8.50
C ALA A 308 -2.78 21.49 -9.64
N ASP A 309 -1.94 20.46 -9.51
CA ASP A 309 -1.00 20.03 -10.55
C ASP A 309 -1.70 19.50 -11.81
N ASN A 310 -2.99 19.15 -11.71
CA ASN A 310 -3.80 18.57 -12.79
C ASN A 310 -3.03 17.45 -13.50
N PRO A 311 -2.78 16.31 -12.82
CA PRO A 311 -1.83 15.30 -13.27
C PRO A 311 -2.20 14.77 -14.65
N LEU A 312 -3.49 14.63 -14.97
CA LEU A 312 -3.96 14.14 -16.27
C LEU A 312 -3.90 15.19 -17.40
N ALA A 313 -3.37 16.39 -17.13
CA ALA A 313 -3.11 17.40 -18.16
C ALA A 313 -2.17 16.83 -19.23
N GLY A 314 -2.42 17.20 -20.49
CA GLY A 314 -1.61 16.75 -21.62
C GLY A 314 -1.90 15.33 -22.11
N ILE A 315 -2.44 14.40 -21.30
CA ILE A 315 -2.79 13.04 -21.77
C ILE A 315 -3.80 13.12 -22.92
N GLN A 316 -4.84 13.93 -22.77
CA GLN A 316 -5.87 14.06 -23.80
C GLN A 316 -5.30 14.66 -25.09
N GLU A 317 -4.35 15.60 -24.96
CA GLU A 317 -3.69 16.22 -26.10
C GLU A 317 -2.76 15.23 -26.80
N THR A 318 -1.93 14.50 -26.04
CA THR A 318 -1.08 13.41 -26.57
C THR A 318 -1.92 12.34 -27.25
N LYS A 319 -3.02 11.89 -26.62
CA LYS A 319 -3.96 10.93 -27.23
C LYS A 319 -4.52 11.44 -28.55
N ARG A 320 -4.99 12.69 -28.59
CA ARG A 320 -5.51 13.30 -29.83
C ARG A 320 -4.44 13.37 -30.91
N SER A 321 -3.22 13.78 -30.55
CA SER A 321 -2.07 13.83 -31.46
C SER A 321 -1.79 12.45 -32.07
N MET A 322 -1.74 11.40 -31.24
CA MET A 322 -1.55 10.02 -31.71
C MET A 322 -2.68 9.56 -32.63
N ILE A 323 -3.94 9.86 -32.31
CA ILE A 323 -5.09 9.52 -33.18
C ILE A 323 -5.01 10.25 -34.53
N LEU A 324 -4.60 11.52 -34.53
CA LEU A 324 -4.37 12.25 -35.79
C LEU A 324 -3.25 11.60 -36.61
N SER A 325 -2.13 11.23 -35.98
CA SER A 325 -1.06 10.49 -36.66
C SER A 325 -1.53 9.12 -37.18
N ALA A 326 -2.39 8.41 -36.45
CA ALA A 326 -3.00 7.17 -36.92
C ALA A 326 -3.89 7.38 -38.16
N ALA A 327 -4.63 8.48 -38.20
CA ALA A 327 -5.46 8.84 -39.34
C ALA A 327 -4.61 9.21 -40.57
N ASP A 328 -3.54 9.99 -40.38
CA ASP A 328 -2.58 10.29 -41.45
C ASP A 328 -1.94 9.01 -41.99
N SER A 329 -1.56 8.09 -41.09
CA SER A 329 -1.02 6.78 -41.45
C SER A 329 -2.02 5.96 -42.28
N ALA A 330 -3.28 5.87 -41.85
CA ALA A 330 -4.32 5.15 -42.59
C ALA A 330 -4.58 5.75 -43.98
N CYS A 331 -4.58 7.08 -44.10
CA CYS A 331 -4.72 7.76 -45.39
C CYS A 331 -3.55 7.40 -46.32
N ASN A 332 -2.32 7.42 -45.83
CA ASN A 332 -1.14 7.11 -46.62
C ASN A 332 -1.08 5.62 -46.99
N GLU A 333 -1.42 4.71 -46.07
CA GLU A 333 -1.53 3.27 -46.35
C GLU A 333 -2.58 2.99 -47.44
N ALA A 334 -3.73 3.66 -47.38
CA ALA A 334 -4.76 3.54 -48.41
C ALA A 334 -4.30 4.07 -49.78
N MET A 335 -3.51 5.16 -49.80
CA MET A 335 -2.90 5.67 -51.03
C MET A 335 -1.86 4.70 -51.60
N GLN A 336 -0.99 4.14 -50.76
CA GLN A 336 -0.01 3.13 -51.18
C GLN A 336 -0.68 1.86 -51.71
N GLY A 337 -1.76 1.40 -51.07
CA GLY A 337 -2.55 0.28 -51.57
C GLY A 337 -3.06 0.53 -52.99
N ARG A 338 -3.64 1.71 -53.24
CA ARG A 338 -4.10 2.11 -54.58
C ARG A 338 -2.98 2.24 -55.60
N LEU A 339 -1.81 2.75 -55.20
CA LEU A 339 -0.64 2.84 -56.08
C LEU A 339 -0.07 1.45 -56.40
N GLY A 340 -0.06 0.53 -55.44
CA GLY A 340 0.31 -0.86 -55.68
C GLY A 340 -0.64 -1.53 -56.67
N GLU A 341 -1.95 -1.33 -56.52
CA GLU A 341 -2.96 -1.82 -57.47
C GLU A 341 -2.74 -1.25 -58.87
N ALA A 342 -2.58 0.07 -59.00
CA ALA A 342 -2.34 0.73 -60.29
C ALA A 342 -0.99 0.33 -60.92
N SER A 343 0.06 0.15 -60.11
CA SER A 343 1.37 -0.33 -60.57
C SER A 343 1.29 -1.76 -61.10
N GLN A 344 0.53 -2.64 -60.42
CA GLN A 344 0.29 -4.00 -60.90
C GLN A 344 -0.51 -4.01 -62.20
N GLU A 345 -1.54 -3.18 -62.33
CA GLU A 345 -2.33 -3.05 -63.56
C GLU A 345 -1.46 -2.61 -64.75
N ILE A 346 -0.56 -1.63 -64.55
CA ILE A 346 0.41 -1.19 -65.57
C ILE A 346 1.36 -2.34 -65.93
N LYS A 347 1.87 -3.08 -64.93
CA LYS A 347 2.75 -4.22 -65.17
C LYS A 347 2.06 -5.30 -66.01
N ASP A 348 0.82 -5.64 -65.68
CA ASP A 348 0.03 -6.63 -66.42
C ASP A 348 -0.23 -6.18 -67.86
N GLU A 349 -0.45 -4.88 -68.08
CA GLU A 349 -0.64 -4.33 -69.42
C GLU A 349 0.66 -4.32 -70.25
N ILE A 350 1.80 -3.99 -69.64
CA ILE A 350 3.11 -4.11 -70.29
C ILE A 350 3.40 -5.56 -70.67
N GLU A 351 3.09 -6.52 -69.80
CA GLU A 351 3.28 -7.95 -70.08
C GLU A 351 2.43 -8.38 -71.30
N LYS A 352 1.16 -7.96 -71.38
CA LYS A 352 0.33 -8.20 -72.57
C LYS A 352 0.90 -7.56 -73.84
N LEU A 353 1.43 -6.34 -73.77
CA LEU A 353 2.02 -5.67 -74.93
C LEU A 353 3.31 -6.35 -75.40
N ILE A 354 4.13 -6.84 -74.47
CA ILE A 354 5.33 -7.63 -74.78
C ILE A 354 4.95 -8.96 -75.41
N ASP A 355 3.96 -9.68 -74.86
CA ASP A 355 3.47 -10.93 -75.42
C ASP A 355 2.89 -10.72 -76.83
N ALA A 356 2.07 -9.68 -77.01
CA ALA A 356 1.55 -9.31 -78.32
C ALA A 356 2.67 -9.01 -79.32
N ARG A 357 3.70 -8.24 -78.93
CA ARG A 357 4.86 -7.96 -79.80
C ARG A 357 5.63 -9.24 -80.14
N ASN A 358 5.86 -10.11 -79.17
CA ASN A 358 6.59 -11.37 -79.38
C ASN A 358 5.79 -12.38 -80.21
N ASP A 359 4.46 -12.28 -80.23
CA ASP A 359 3.60 -13.09 -81.09
C ASP A 359 3.52 -12.55 -82.54
N VAL A 360 3.78 -11.26 -82.78
CA VAL A 360 3.87 -10.70 -84.15
C VAL A 360 5.00 -11.34 -84.96
N ASP A 361 6.10 -11.73 -84.33
CA ASP A 361 7.24 -12.39 -84.99
C ASP A 361 7.01 -13.88 -85.29
N ARG A 362 5.93 -14.51 -84.80
CA ARG A 362 5.61 -15.92 -85.08
C ARG A 362 4.68 -16.13 -86.27
N THR A 363 3.90 -15.12 -86.66
CA THR A 363 2.82 -15.31 -87.65
C THR A 363 3.20 -15.08 -89.10
N GLN A 364 4.47 -14.83 -89.44
CA GLN A 364 4.87 -14.72 -90.85
C GLN A 364 5.87 -15.77 -91.31
N HIS A 365 6.64 -16.41 -90.41
CA HIS A 365 7.63 -17.38 -90.88
C HIS A 365 7.10 -18.82 -90.97
N ASP A 366 6.13 -19.21 -90.14
CA ASP A 366 5.64 -20.59 -90.12
C ASP A 366 4.56 -20.89 -91.20
N GLU A 367 3.81 -19.87 -91.67
CA GLU A 367 2.85 -20.06 -92.77
C GLU A 367 3.52 -20.10 -94.16
N GLU A 368 4.69 -19.46 -94.32
CA GLU A 368 5.43 -19.47 -95.59
C GLU A 368 6.23 -20.78 -95.77
N VAL A 369 6.74 -21.36 -94.69
CA VAL A 369 7.47 -22.64 -94.71
C VAL A 369 6.53 -23.83 -94.93
N GLU A 370 5.31 -23.84 -94.37
CA GLU A 370 4.33 -24.90 -94.67
C GLU A 370 3.77 -24.83 -96.10
N ALA A 371 3.78 -23.65 -96.74
CA ALA A 371 3.36 -23.47 -98.13
C ALA A 371 4.44 -23.92 -99.14
N GLU A 372 5.73 -23.72 -98.84
CA GLU A 372 6.83 -24.19 -99.69
C GLU A 372 7.05 -25.72 -99.58
N GLU A 373 6.89 -26.33 -98.40
CA GLU A 373 6.98 -27.80 -98.27
C GLU A 373 5.81 -28.53 -98.98
N GLN A 374 4.62 -27.91 -99.07
CA GLN A 374 3.51 -28.47 -99.86
C GLN A 374 3.67 -28.31 -101.37
N ALA A 375 4.48 -27.34 -101.83
CA ALA A 375 4.79 -27.15 -103.24
C ALA A 375 5.89 -28.14 -103.71
N GLU A 376 6.95 -28.32 -102.91
CA GLU A 376 8.03 -29.26 -103.26
C GLU A 376 7.57 -30.73 -103.20
N GLY A 377 6.62 -31.08 -102.32
CA GLY A 377 6.03 -32.43 -102.28
C GLY A 377 5.09 -32.76 -103.46
N GLN A 378 4.66 -31.77 -104.25
CA GLN A 378 3.78 -31.98 -105.41
C GLN A 378 4.54 -32.05 -106.74
N ASP A 379 5.71 -31.44 -106.85
CA ASP A 379 6.57 -31.57 -108.04
C ASP A 379 7.34 -32.91 -108.07
N GLU A 380 7.59 -33.55 -106.92
CA GLU A 380 8.23 -34.88 -106.89
C GLU A 380 7.27 -36.06 -107.25
N ILE A 381 5.96 -35.81 -107.38
CA ILE A 381 4.95 -36.82 -107.76
C ILE A 381 4.61 -36.77 -109.27
N LEU A 382 5.14 -35.80 -110.02
CA LEU A 382 4.90 -35.68 -111.47
C LEU A 382 6.09 -36.11 -112.37
N GLU A 383 7.18 -36.64 -111.80
CA GLU A 383 8.31 -37.20 -112.55
C GLU A 383 8.60 -38.72 -112.36
N LEU A 384 7.60 -39.52 -111.93
CA LEU A 384 7.61 -40.99 -112.01
C LEU A 384 6.29 -41.53 -112.58
#